data_AF-A0A3B8NYF7-F1
#
_entry.id   AF-A0A3B8NYF7-F1
#
_cell.length_a   1.000
_cell.length_b   1.000
_cell.length_c   1.000
_cell.angle_alpha   90.00
_cell.angle_beta   90.00
_cell.angle_gamma   90.00
#
_symmetry.space_group_name_H-M   'P 1'
#
loop_
_entity.id
_entity.type
_entity.pdbx_description
1 polymer ?
#
loop_
_entity_poly.entity_id
_entity_poly.type
_entity_poly.pdbx_seq_one_letter_code
_entity_poly.pdbx_strand_id
1 'polypeptide(L)'
;MYDNWVVRRAFFNFDVHNMTGPSLDKTGIQHEWKQPESYTIPYGCLVPEKLDGLLLSGRNISGSHLAHSNFRVMPICIAVGEAAGVACALSVKMGRKLRDIDAGDIQAIVGE
;
A
#
# COMPACT_ATOMS: atom_id res chain seq x y z
N MET A 1 7.27 -9.77 -7.40
CA MET A 1 5.91 -9.54 -6.86
C MET A 1 5.74 -10.38 -5.61
N TYR A 2 4.94 -9.94 -4.65
CA TYR A 2 4.61 -10.71 -3.44
C TYR A 2 3.29 -11.44 -3.67
N ASP A 3 3.24 -12.74 -3.38
CA ASP A 3 2.03 -13.55 -3.61
C ASP A 3 0.90 -13.21 -2.62
N ASN A 4 1.26 -12.78 -1.42
CA ASN A 4 0.34 -12.34 -0.37
C ASN A 4 -0.07 -10.86 -0.53
N TRP A 5 -0.25 -10.40 -1.78
CA TRP A 5 -0.61 -9.02 -2.10
C TRP A 5 -2.02 -8.66 -1.63
N VAL A 6 -2.22 -7.38 -1.32
CA VAL A 6 -3.52 -6.75 -1.09
C VAL A 6 -3.71 -5.48 -1.91
N VAL A 7 -2.62 -4.97 -2.49
CA VAL A 7 -2.67 -4.06 -3.63
C VAL A 7 -1.85 -4.70 -4.75
N ARG A 8 -2.43 -4.76 -5.94
CA ARG A 8 -1.74 -5.20 -7.16
C ARG A 8 -1.65 -4.07 -8.17
N ARG A 9 -0.79 -4.28 -9.17
CA ARG A 9 -0.65 -3.38 -10.32
C ARG A 9 -0.42 -1.92 -9.91
N ALA A 10 0.25 -1.70 -8.77
CA ALA A 10 0.60 -0.37 -8.30
C ALA A 10 1.53 0.26 -9.34
N PHE A 11 1.01 1.25 -10.03
CA PHE A 11 1.67 1.87 -11.17
C PHE A 11 1.43 3.38 -11.15
N PHE A 12 2.49 4.12 -10.87
CA PHE A 12 2.54 5.58 -10.86
C PHE A 12 3.99 6.01 -11.07
N ASN A 13 4.27 7.19 -11.64
CA ASN A 13 5.66 7.63 -11.80
C ASN A 13 6.30 7.92 -10.43
N PHE A 14 6.24 9.16 -9.97
CA PHE A 14 6.54 9.56 -8.60
C PHE A 14 5.92 10.92 -8.38
N ASP A 15 5.44 11.19 -7.16
CA ASP A 15 5.09 12.52 -6.70
C ASP A 15 6.18 12.99 -5.73
N VAL A 16 7.37 13.33 -6.26
CA VAL A 16 8.54 13.65 -5.41
C VAL A 16 8.48 15.10 -4.95
N HIS A 17 8.36 15.31 -3.64
CA HIS A 17 8.41 16.64 -3.03
C HIS A 17 9.80 16.94 -2.52
N ASN A 18 10.14 18.22 -2.54
CA ASN A 18 11.39 18.74 -2.01
C ASN A 18 11.49 18.49 -0.49
N MET A 19 12.68 18.08 -0.03
CA MET A 19 12.95 17.84 1.40
C MET A 19 13.19 19.11 2.20
N THR A 20 13.58 20.22 1.56
CA THR A 20 14.02 21.45 2.23
C THR A 20 13.14 22.66 1.93
N GLY A 21 11.96 22.47 1.34
CA GLY A 21 11.07 23.59 1.00
C GLY A 21 9.82 23.15 0.25
N PRO A 22 8.94 24.09 -0.11
CA PRO A 22 7.80 23.80 -0.96
C PRO A 22 8.27 23.39 -2.37
N SER A 23 7.34 22.83 -3.14
CA SER A 23 7.49 22.42 -4.54
C SER A 23 8.09 21.02 -4.77
N LEU A 24 8.08 20.62 -6.04
CA LEU A 24 8.61 19.35 -6.51
C LEU A 24 10.14 19.30 -6.34
N ASP A 25 10.67 18.08 -6.29
CA ASP A 25 12.09 17.87 -6.14
C ASP A 25 12.91 18.47 -7.29
N LYS A 26 13.98 19.19 -6.94
CA LYS A 26 14.80 19.95 -7.90
C LYS A 26 15.57 19.07 -8.88
N THR A 27 15.82 17.79 -8.54
CA THR A 27 16.49 16.86 -9.46
C THR A 27 15.63 16.54 -10.66
N GLY A 28 14.31 16.73 -10.56
CA GLY A 28 13.39 16.46 -11.66
C GLY A 28 13.31 14.99 -12.05
N ILE A 29 13.78 14.05 -11.19
CA ILE A 29 13.87 12.62 -11.52
C ILE A 29 12.54 12.01 -11.97
N GLN A 30 11.41 12.56 -11.51
CA GLN A 30 10.06 12.21 -11.94
C GLN A 30 9.78 12.46 -13.45
N HIS A 31 10.57 13.29 -14.12
CA HIS A 31 10.44 13.56 -15.56
C HIS A 31 11.23 12.57 -16.41
N GLU A 32 12.30 12.02 -15.86
CA GLU A 32 13.21 11.10 -16.56
C GLU A 32 12.85 9.63 -16.29
N TRP A 33 12.40 9.33 -15.07
CA TRP A 33 12.04 7.98 -14.69
C TRP A 33 10.69 7.58 -15.28
N LYS A 34 10.65 6.40 -15.89
CA LYS A 34 9.42 5.73 -16.30
C LYS A 34 9.34 4.44 -15.51
N GLN A 35 8.23 4.23 -14.80
CA GLN A 35 8.01 2.97 -14.11
C GLN A 35 7.99 1.83 -15.15
N PRO A 36 8.97 0.91 -15.13
CA PRO A 36 9.03 -0.13 -16.16
C PRO A 36 7.97 -1.21 -15.90
N GLU A 37 7.75 -1.56 -14.63
CA GLU A 37 6.81 -2.59 -14.20
C GLU A 37 6.04 -2.14 -12.98
N SER A 38 4.79 -2.60 -12.88
CA SER A 38 3.99 -2.42 -11.67
C SER A 38 4.58 -3.18 -10.48
N TYR A 39 4.11 -2.91 -9.26
CA TYR A 39 4.43 -3.71 -8.09
C TYR A 39 3.19 -4.08 -7.27
N THR A 40 3.40 -4.91 -6.26
CA THR A 40 2.38 -5.34 -5.29
C THR A 40 2.73 -4.86 -3.89
N ILE A 41 1.72 -4.57 -3.07
CA ILE A 41 1.87 -4.33 -1.63
C ILE A 41 1.32 -5.54 -0.87
N PRO A 42 2.13 -6.24 -0.05
CA PRO A 42 1.69 -7.40 0.72
C PRO A 42 0.84 -7.00 1.93
N TYR A 43 -0.05 -7.90 2.36
CA TYR A 43 -0.96 -7.66 3.49
C TYR A 43 -0.23 -7.23 4.78
N GLY A 44 0.94 -7.83 5.03
CA GLY A 44 1.76 -7.51 6.21
C GLY A 44 2.16 -6.03 6.32
N CYS A 45 2.18 -5.27 5.21
CA CYS A 45 2.44 -3.82 5.25
C CYS A 45 1.33 -3.02 5.97
N LEU A 46 0.14 -3.60 6.14
CA LEU A 46 -0.98 -2.97 6.86
C LEU A 46 -1.01 -3.37 8.34
N VAL A 47 -0.27 -4.41 8.74
CA VAL A 47 -0.35 -5.03 10.08
C VAL A 47 0.80 -4.52 10.97
N PRO A 48 0.52 -3.84 12.09
CA PRO A 48 1.56 -3.46 13.06
C PRO A 48 2.24 -4.68 13.70
N GLU A 49 3.56 -4.65 13.87
CA GLU A 49 4.30 -5.78 14.45
C GLU A 49 3.87 -6.11 15.90
N LYS A 50 3.64 -5.07 16.71
CA LYS A 50 3.48 -5.17 18.18
C LYS A 50 2.05 -4.99 18.69
N LEU A 51 1.10 -4.63 17.83
CA LEU A 51 -0.26 -4.29 18.23
C LEU A 51 -1.28 -5.16 17.50
N ASP A 52 -2.19 -5.77 18.25
CA ASP A 52 -3.36 -6.48 17.74
C ASP A 52 -4.56 -5.55 17.60
N GLY A 53 -5.49 -5.88 16.70
CA GLY A 53 -6.75 -5.16 16.57
C GLY A 53 -6.67 -3.83 15.79
N LEU A 54 -5.53 -3.51 15.17
CA LEU A 54 -5.34 -2.31 14.35
C LEU A 54 -4.79 -2.69 12.97
N LEU A 55 -5.34 -2.07 11.92
CA LEU A 55 -4.69 -1.99 10.60
C LEU A 55 -4.31 -0.54 10.31
N LEU A 56 -3.18 -0.35 9.65
CA LEU A 56 -2.75 0.93 9.10
C LEU A 56 -3.11 0.98 7.62
N SER A 57 -3.70 2.08 7.15
CA SER A 57 -4.21 2.21 5.79
C SER A 57 -3.93 3.59 5.19
N GLY A 58 -3.65 3.63 3.89
CA GLY A 58 -3.24 4.84 3.19
C GLY A 58 -1.73 5.02 3.17
N ARG A 59 -1.20 6.03 3.87
CA ARG A 59 0.20 6.51 3.72
C ARG A 59 1.16 6.01 4.80
N ASN A 60 0.75 5.03 5.59
CA ASN A 60 1.45 4.57 6.78
C ASN A 60 2.54 3.52 6.53
N ILE A 61 2.72 3.09 5.28
CA ILE A 61 3.76 2.14 4.89
C ILE A 61 5.12 2.85 4.94
N SER A 62 6.10 2.24 5.60
CA SER A 62 7.48 2.73 5.62
C SER A 62 8.17 2.51 4.27
N GLY A 63 8.96 3.48 3.84
CA GLY A 63 9.74 3.39 2.61
C GLY A 63 10.80 4.48 2.54
N SER A 64 11.72 4.38 1.58
CA SER A 64 12.60 5.49 1.23
C SER A 64 11.79 6.68 0.73
N HIS A 65 12.37 7.89 0.72
CA HIS A 65 11.70 9.09 0.20
C HIS A 65 11.10 8.87 -1.20
N LEU A 66 11.89 8.27 -2.09
CA LEU A 66 11.45 7.93 -3.45
C LEU A 66 10.35 6.87 -3.44
N ALA A 67 10.51 5.76 -2.72
CA ALA A 67 9.48 4.71 -2.69
C ALA A 67 8.15 5.24 -2.14
N HIS A 68 8.21 6.01 -1.04
CA HIS A 68 7.05 6.62 -0.41
C HIS A 68 6.35 7.60 -1.34
N SER A 69 7.10 8.40 -2.12
CA SER A 69 6.55 9.27 -3.14
C SER A 69 5.76 8.57 -4.27
N ASN A 70 5.93 7.25 -4.41
CA ASN A 70 5.15 6.42 -5.33
C ASN A 70 3.92 5.82 -4.65
N PHE A 71 4.10 4.97 -3.63
CA PHE A 71 2.97 4.20 -3.09
C PHE A 71 1.96 5.05 -2.31
N ARG A 72 2.32 6.27 -1.88
CA ARG A 72 1.42 7.16 -1.13
C ARG A 72 0.38 7.89 -2.00
N VAL A 73 0.42 7.72 -3.31
CA VAL A 73 -0.50 8.41 -4.23
C VAL A 73 -1.92 7.89 -4.09
N MET A 74 -2.89 8.74 -4.42
CA MET A 74 -4.30 8.50 -4.10
C MET A 74 -4.85 7.18 -4.65
N PRO A 75 -4.59 6.77 -5.91
CA PRO A 75 -5.09 5.48 -6.41
C PRO A 75 -4.61 4.29 -5.59
N ILE A 76 -3.34 4.29 -5.18
CA ILE A 76 -2.75 3.22 -4.37
C ILE A 76 -3.31 3.26 -2.95
N CYS A 77 -3.46 4.45 -2.35
CA CYS A 77 -4.06 4.61 -1.03
C CYS A 77 -5.52 4.13 -0.99
N ILE A 78 -6.29 4.35 -2.04
CA ILE A 78 -7.67 3.85 -2.16
C ILE A 78 -7.67 2.31 -2.14
N ALA A 79 -6.79 1.67 -2.92
CA ALA A 79 -6.66 0.21 -2.94
C ALA A 79 -6.24 -0.35 -1.56
N VAL A 80 -5.31 0.31 -0.86
CA VAL A 80 -4.96 -0.04 0.53
C VAL A 80 -6.17 0.10 1.46
N GLY A 81 -6.97 1.17 1.28
CA GLY A 81 -8.22 1.41 2.01
C GLY A 81 -9.25 0.29 1.84
N GLU A 82 -9.50 -0.09 0.59
CA GLU A 82 -10.40 -1.18 0.23
C GLU A 82 -9.97 -2.50 0.86
N ALA A 83 -8.70 -2.88 0.68
CA ALA A 83 -8.16 -4.11 1.26
C ALA A 83 -8.24 -4.14 2.79
N ALA A 84 -7.93 -3.03 3.46
CA ALA A 84 -8.04 -2.94 4.91
C ALA A 84 -9.50 -3.12 5.38
N GLY A 85 -10.47 -2.52 4.68
CA GLY A 85 -11.89 -2.69 4.96
C GLY A 85 -12.35 -4.14 4.80
N VAL A 86 -11.92 -4.79 3.71
CA VAL A 86 -12.19 -6.21 3.45
C VAL A 86 -11.61 -7.09 4.56
N ALA A 87 -10.35 -6.87 4.94
CA ALA A 87 -9.70 -7.61 6.01
C ALA A 87 -10.44 -7.47 7.36
N CYS A 88 -10.90 -6.27 7.70
CA CYS A 88 -11.72 -6.03 8.88
C CYS A 88 -13.06 -6.78 8.82
N ALA A 89 -13.75 -6.75 7.67
CA ALA A 89 -15.02 -7.46 7.49
C ALA A 89 -14.83 -8.99 7.63
N LEU A 90 -13.77 -9.54 7.03
CA LEU A 90 -13.41 -10.96 7.15
C LEU A 90 -13.06 -11.33 8.59
N SER A 91 -12.29 -10.51 9.29
CA SER A 91 -11.93 -10.71 10.71
C SER A 91 -13.15 -10.87 11.60
N VAL A 92 -14.15 -9.99 11.45
CA VAL A 92 -15.41 -10.09 12.19
C VAL A 92 -16.21 -11.33 11.77
N LYS A 93 -16.33 -11.59 10.47
CA LYS A 93 -17.12 -12.71 9.93
C LYS A 93 -16.57 -14.08 10.33
N MET A 94 -15.25 -14.22 10.38
CA MET A 94 -14.55 -15.48 10.65
C MET A 94 -14.16 -15.66 12.12
N GLY A 95 -14.31 -14.62 12.96
CA GLY A 95 -13.84 -14.65 14.34
C GLY A 95 -12.32 -14.76 14.47
N ARG A 96 -11.57 -14.24 13.50
CA ARG A 96 -10.09 -14.29 13.45
C ARG A 96 -9.49 -12.94 13.75
N LYS A 97 -8.29 -12.88 14.34
CA LYS A 97 -7.57 -11.61 14.48
C LYS A 97 -7.18 -11.09 13.10
N LEU A 98 -7.05 -9.76 12.97
CA LEU A 98 -6.62 -9.11 11.73
C LEU A 98 -5.31 -9.70 11.17
N ARG A 99 -4.33 -9.98 12.04
CA ARG A 99 -3.05 -10.58 11.63
C ARG A 99 -3.14 -12.02 11.12
N ASP A 100 -4.25 -12.71 11.40
CA ASP A 100 -4.48 -14.12 11.04
C ASP A 100 -5.40 -14.24 9.81
N ILE A 101 -5.72 -13.12 9.14
CA ILE A 101 -6.46 -13.11 7.89
C ILE A 101 -5.51 -13.47 6.75
N ASP A 102 -5.92 -14.45 5.94
CA ASP A 102 -5.17 -14.88 4.78
C ASP A 102 -5.33 -13.85 3.65
N ALA A 103 -4.23 -13.53 2.97
CA ALA A 103 -4.27 -12.57 1.86
C ALA A 103 -5.15 -13.09 0.70
N GLY A 104 -5.22 -14.40 0.48
CA GLY A 104 -6.08 -15.02 -0.52
C GLY A 104 -7.57 -14.77 -0.28
N ASP A 105 -8.01 -14.73 0.98
CA ASP A 105 -9.40 -14.39 1.32
C ASP A 105 -9.72 -12.93 0.95
N ILE A 106 -8.75 -12.03 1.12
CA ILE A 106 -8.88 -10.62 0.72
C ILE A 106 -8.90 -10.51 -0.81
N GLN A 107 -7.97 -11.18 -1.49
CA GLN A 107 -7.82 -11.21 -2.96
C GLN A 107 -9.10 -11.71 -3.64
N ALA A 108 -9.75 -12.73 -3.08
CA ALA A 108 -11.00 -13.28 -3.60
C ALA A 108 -12.17 -12.26 -3.59
N ILE A 109 -12.08 -11.21 -2.77
CA ILE A 109 -13.12 -10.17 -2.65
C ILE A 109 -12.76 -8.92 -3.44
N VAL A 110 -11.52 -8.41 -3.32
CA VAL A 110 -11.08 -7.22 -4.06
C VAL A 110 -10.92 -7.51 -5.56
N GLY A 111 -10.82 -8.79 -5.93
CA GLY A 111 -10.79 -9.25 -7.31
C GLY A 111 -9.44 -9.03 -8.00
N GLU A 112 -9.43 -9.33 -9.30
CA GLU A 112 -8.32 -9.06 -10.20
C GLU A 112 -8.33 -7.62 -10.74
#